data_AF-A0A453K7Y2-F1
#
_entry.id   AF-A0A453K7Y2-F1
#
_cell.length_a   1.000
_cell.length_b   1.000
_cell.length_c   1.000
_cell.angle_alpha   90.00
_cell.angle_beta   90.00
_cell.angle_gamma   90.00
#
_symmetry.space_group_name_H-M   'P 1'
#
loop_
_entity.id
_entity.type
_entity.pdbx_description
1 polymer ?
#
loop_
_entity_poly.entity_id
_entity_poly.type
_entity_poly.pdbx_seq_one_letter_code
_entity_poly.pdbx_strand_id
1 'polypeptide(L)'
;MFYMDKKSKKVPVVSYIIRDSLKLKASDADTIVNIHVVSEKFAELILLLESNENLETVKEKLDDEYLEIPTDLVKRVFAGLILREIKGFWRVALFISTLVYPEVGNASDSLSKQDELDKRKERYISVERSIIDLDLDGVWKMKPLLDGKAIMGVMQVKSGGPLIGKWQQRLVKWQLAHPQGTMEECMEWMKQSEQQSKRQKIECST
;
A
#
# COMPACT_ATOMS: atom_id res chain seq x y z
N MET A 1 16.81 2.92 -11.04
CA MET A 1 18.20 3.12 -11.52
C MET A 1 19.14 3.33 -10.34
N PHE A 2 20.34 2.75 -10.36
CA PHE A 2 21.30 2.82 -9.24
C PHE A 2 22.67 3.31 -9.70
N TYR A 3 23.38 4.01 -8.81
CA TYR A 3 24.74 4.50 -8.96
C TYR A 3 25.65 3.78 -7.94
N MET A 4 26.91 3.54 -8.32
CA MET A 4 27.93 3.03 -7.43
C MET A 4 28.69 4.21 -6.84
N ASP A 5 28.57 4.42 -5.53
CA ASP A 5 29.26 5.51 -4.86
C ASP A 5 30.79 5.31 -4.83
N LYS A 6 31.51 6.31 -4.31
CA LYS A 6 32.98 6.25 -4.15
C LYS A 6 33.44 5.09 -3.25
N LYS A 7 32.54 4.44 -2.52
CA LYS A 7 32.77 3.29 -1.64
C LYS A 7 32.24 1.99 -2.27
N SER A 8 31.93 1.98 -3.56
CA SER A 8 31.36 0.85 -4.29
C SER A 8 30.03 0.35 -3.69
N LYS A 9 29.27 1.21 -3.02
CA LYS A 9 27.91 0.90 -2.55
C LYS A 9 26.89 1.28 -3.60
N LYS A 10 25.90 0.41 -3.79
CA LYS A 10 24.76 0.64 -4.67
C LYS A 10 23.78 1.62 -4.00
N VAL A 11 23.62 2.80 -4.57
CA VAL A 11 22.75 3.88 -4.07
C VAL A 11 21.75 4.26 -5.16
N PRO A 12 20.47 4.54 -4.84
CA PRO A 12 19.53 5.07 -5.83
C PRO A 12 20.09 6.34 -6.48
N VAL A 13 20.02 6.45 -7.82
CA VAL A 13 20.57 7.61 -8.55
C VAL A 13 19.95 8.92 -8.04
N VAL A 14 18.63 8.92 -7.81
CA VAL A 14 17.90 10.05 -7.23
C VAL A 14 18.48 10.47 -5.88
N SER A 15 18.79 9.50 -5.01
CA SER A 15 19.36 9.81 -3.69
C SER A 15 20.72 10.50 -3.83
N TYR A 16 21.57 10.01 -4.73
CA TYR A 16 22.87 10.63 -5.01
C TYR A 16 22.75 12.04 -5.62
N ILE A 17 21.81 12.25 -6.55
CA ILE A 17 21.60 13.59 -7.15
C ILE A 17 21.14 14.57 -6.07
N ILE A 18 20.09 14.25 -5.33
CA ILE A 18 19.49 15.16 -4.34
C ILE A 18 20.46 15.43 -3.19
N ARG A 19 21.04 14.38 -2.61
CA ARG A 19 21.88 14.51 -1.41
C ARG A 19 23.30 14.92 -1.73
N ASP A 20 23.97 14.25 -2.66
CA ASP A 20 25.41 14.40 -2.85
C ASP A 20 25.75 15.45 -3.91
N SER A 21 24.94 15.57 -4.97
CA SER A 21 25.18 16.54 -6.05
C SER A 21 24.59 17.91 -5.73
N LEU A 22 23.31 17.96 -5.35
CA LEU A 22 22.60 19.20 -5.01
C LEU A 22 22.78 19.62 -3.55
N LYS A 23 23.36 18.76 -2.70
CA LYS A 23 23.60 19.03 -1.26
C LYS A 23 22.33 19.32 -0.45
N LEU A 24 21.20 18.72 -0.85
CA LEU A 24 19.94 18.82 -0.11
C LEU A 24 19.86 17.78 1.01
N LYS A 25 18.80 17.86 1.83
CA LYS A 25 18.65 16.99 3.01
C LYS A 25 18.48 15.53 2.60
N ALA A 26 19.07 14.63 3.37
CA ALA A 26 18.90 13.19 3.20
C ALA A 26 17.42 12.77 3.29
N SER A 27 16.64 13.39 4.18
CA SER A 27 15.20 13.14 4.30
C SER A 27 14.42 13.45 3.02
N ASP A 28 14.84 14.49 2.28
CA ASP A 28 14.19 14.87 1.02
C ASP A 28 14.55 13.83 -0.05
N ALA A 29 15.82 13.42 -0.11
CA ALA A 29 16.29 12.37 -0.99
C ALA A 29 15.54 11.04 -0.77
N ASP A 30 15.36 10.64 0.49
CA ASP A 30 14.61 9.43 0.87
C ASP A 30 13.12 9.56 0.49
N THR A 31 12.54 10.76 0.64
CA THR A 31 11.16 11.04 0.23
C THR A 31 10.99 10.90 -1.28
N ILE A 32 11.88 11.46 -2.10
CA ILE A 32 11.77 11.32 -3.56
C ILE A 32 11.97 9.86 -3.99
N VAL A 33 12.90 9.12 -3.38
CA VAL A 33 13.05 7.68 -3.63
C VAL A 33 11.75 6.94 -3.32
N ASN A 34 11.11 7.24 -2.19
CA ASN A 34 9.83 6.64 -1.82
C ASN A 34 8.71 7.01 -2.80
N ILE A 35 8.65 8.27 -3.28
CA ILE A 35 7.69 8.70 -4.31
C ILE A 35 7.81 7.82 -5.56
N HIS A 36 9.03 7.56 -6.06
CA HIS A 36 9.22 6.71 -7.23
C HIS A 36 8.77 5.27 -6.97
N VAL A 37 9.16 4.67 -5.85
CA VAL A 37 8.78 3.29 -5.49
C VAL A 37 7.26 3.17 -5.37
N VAL A 38 6.60 4.16 -4.75
CA VAL A 38 5.15 4.13 -4.57
C VAL A 38 4.40 4.46 -5.86
N SER A 39 5.02 5.20 -6.80
CA SER A 39 4.43 5.46 -8.11
C SER A 39 4.21 4.17 -8.93
N GLU A 40 5.07 3.16 -8.75
CA GLU A 40 4.86 1.81 -9.32
C GLU A 40 3.60 1.15 -8.76
N LYS A 41 3.38 1.26 -7.44
CA LYS A 41 2.17 0.72 -6.79
C LYS A 41 0.91 1.47 -7.22
N PHE A 42 1.01 2.78 -7.46
CA PHE A 42 -0.09 3.56 -8.04
C PHE A 42 -0.45 3.08 -9.44
N ALA A 43 0.51 2.63 -10.26
CA ALA A 43 0.20 2.11 -11.58
C ALA A 43 -0.67 0.85 -11.49
N GLU A 44 -0.35 -0.07 -10.57
CA GLU A 44 -1.18 -1.24 -10.26
C GLU A 44 -2.56 -0.83 -9.71
N LEU A 45 -2.63 0.18 -8.84
CA LEU A 45 -3.89 0.68 -8.28
C LEU A 45 -4.79 1.32 -9.35
N ILE A 46 -4.22 2.05 -10.30
CA ILE A 46 -4.95 2.68 -11.41
C ILE A 46 -5.67 1.60 -12.23
N LEU A 47 -4.94 0.56 -12.67
CA LEU A 47 -5.51 -0.54 -13.44
C LEU A 47 -6.60 -1.27 -12.64
N LEU A 48 -6.37 -1.50 -11.35
CA LEU A 48 -7.35 -2.11 -10.47
C LEU A 48 -8.63 -1.26 -10.34
N LEU A 49 -8.51 0.06 -10.21
CA LEU A 49 -9.66 0.97 -10.09
C LEU A 49 -10.48 1.05 -11.38
N GLU A 50 -9.81 1.17 -12.53
CA GLU A 50 -10.44 1.38 -13.84
C GLU A 50 -11.10 0.12 -14.42
N SER A 51 -10.44 -1.05 -14.32
CA SER A 51 -10.85 -2.25 -15.04
C SER A 51 -10.92 -3.52 -14.18
N ASN A 52 -10.68 -3.42 -12.86
CA ASN A 52 -10.48 -4.58 -11.97
C ASN A 52 -9.33 -5.51 -12.42
N GLU A 53 -8.41 -5.01 -13.24
CA GLU A 53 -7.25 -5.79 -13.65
C GLU A 53 -6.39 -6.17 -12.44
N ASN A 54 -5.88 -7.39 -12.44
CA ASN A 54 -5.07 -7.96 -11.35
C ASN A 54 -5.78 -8.07 -10.00
N LEU A 55 -7.12 -7.97 -9.93
CA LEU A 55 -7.88 -8.04 -8.68
C LEU A 55 -7.53 -9.28 -7.84
N GLU A 56 -7.57 -10.47 -8.44
CA GLU A 56 -7.24 -11.72 -7.73
C GLU A 56 -5.77 -11.74 -7.28
N THR A 57 -4.85 -11.32 -8.13
CA THR A 57 -3.42 -11.24 -7.78
C THR A 57 -3.15 -10.25 -6.64
N VAL A 58 -3.83 -9.10 -6.63
CA VAL A 58 -3.75 -8.12 -5.54
C VAL A 58 -4.38 -8.69 -4.28
N LYS A 59 -5.53 -9.36 -4.38
CA LYS A 59 -6.19 -10.04 -3.24
C LYS A 59 -5.25 -11.08 -2.61
N GLU A 60 -4.64 -11.96 -3.41
CA GLU A 60 -3.67 -12.95 -2.94
C GLU A 60 -2.46 -12.32 -2.23
N LYS A 61 -1.96 -11.16 -2.70
CA LYS A 61 -0.87 -10.42 -2.03
C LYS A 61 -1.31 -9.81 -0.69
N LEU A 62 -2.58 -9.44 -0.56
CA LEU A 62 -3.13 -8.81 0.64
C LEU A 62 -3.58 -9.83 1.68
N ASP A 63 -4.10 -10.96 1.25
CA ASP A 63 -4.50 -12.06 2.10
C ASP A 63 -3.29 -12.65 2.84
N ASP A 64 -3.53 -13.21 4.02
CA ASP A 64 -2.57 -14.06 4.70
C ASP A 64 -3.27 -15.12 5.56
N GLU A 65 -2.49 -16.02 6.18
CA GLU A 65 -2.97 -17.15 7.01
C GLU A 65 -4.07 -16.77 8.03
N TYR A 66 -4.18 -15.51 8.46
CA TYR A 66 -5.09 -15.05 9.50
C TYR A 66 -6.10 -13.99 9.03
N LEU A 67 -5.99 -13.51 7.79
CA LEU A 67 -6.80 -12.41 7.26
C LEU A 67 -7.11 -12.63 5.79
N GLU A 68 -8.39 -12.84 5.50
CA GLU A 68 -8.94 -12.76 4.15
C GLU A 68 -9.64 -11.42 3.95
N ILE A 69 -9.32 -10.73 2.86
CA ILE A 69 -9.93 -9.45 2.49
C ILE A 69 -11.12 -9.72 1.57
N PRO A 70 -12.35 -9.26 1.92
CA PRO A 70 -13.49 -9.35 1.02
C PRO A 70 -13.21 -8.65 -0.32
N THR A 71 -13.64 -9.26 -1.42
CA THR A 71 -13.31 -8.81 -2.80
C THR A 71 -13.69 -7.36 -3.06
N ASP A 72 -14.83 -6.91 -2.53
CA ASP A 72 -15.32 -5.53 -2.61
C ASP A 72 -14.46 -4.51 -1.86
N LEU A 73 -13.65 -4.98 -0.91
CA LEU A 73 -12.78 -4.16 -0.07
C LEU A 73 -11.31 -4.18 -0.51
N VAL A 74 -10.92 -5.03 -1.46
CA VAL A 74 -9.54 -5.16 -1.96
C VAL A 74 -9.00 -3.80 -2.42
N LYS A 75 -9.78 -3.04 -3.20
CA LYS A 75 -9.42 -1.70 -3.68
C LYS A 75 -9.13 -0.74 -2.53
N ARG A 76 -10.01 -0.72 -1.52
CA ARG A 76 -9.88 0.15 -0.34
C ARG A 76 -8.64 -0.19 0.46
N VAL A 77 -8.41 -1.49 0.72
CA VAL A 77 -7.25 -1.95 1.49
C VAL A 77 -5.95 -1.64 0.74
N PHE A 78 -5.89 -1.93 -0.56
CA PHE A 78 -4.70 -1.67 -1.36
C PHE A 78 -4.35 -0.18 -1.42
N ALA A 79 -5.32 0.67 -1.77
CA ALA A 79 -5.15 2.12 -1.78
C ALA A 79 -4.76 2.65 -0.40
N GLY A 80 -5.40 2.15 0.66
CA GLY A 80 -5.11 2.53 2.04
C GLY A 80 -3.66 2.25 2.42
N LEU A 81 -3.12 1.07 2.09
CA LEU A 81 -1.72 0.73 2.37
C LEU A 81 -0.74 1.65 1.63
N ILE A 82 -1.00 1.90 0.34
CA ILE A 82 -0.21 2.83 -0.49
C ILE A 82 -0.18 4.22 0.18
N LEU A 83 -1.34 4.75 0.56
CA LEU A 83 -1.46 6.06 1.19
C LEU A 83 -0.81 6.12 2.57
N ARG A 84 -0.82 5.04 3.37
CA ARG A 84 -0.11 5.01 4.66
C ARG A 84 1.41 5.03 4.51
N GLU A 85 1.93 4.45 3.44
CA GLU A 85 3.36 4.42 3.12
C GLU A 85 3.88 5.80 2.68
N ILE A 86 3.17 6.44 1.74
CA ILE A 86 3.62 7.71 1.13
C ILE A 86 3.05 8.96 1.80
N LYS A 87 2.02 8.79 2.64
CA LYS A 87 1.37 9.83 3.44
C LYS A 87 0.90 11.00 2.57
N GLY A 88 1.11 12.24 3.02
CA GLY A 88 0.68 13.45 2.31
C GLY A 88 1.29 13.65 0.92
N PHE A 89 2.29 12.86 0.52
CA PHE A 89 2.87 12.91 -0.83
C PHE A 89 2.12 12.04 -1.86
N TRP A 90 1.01 11.42 -1.48
CA TRP A 90 0.28 10.48 -2.35
C TRP A 90 -0.18 11.11 -3.66
N ARG A 91 -0.60 12.37 -3.68
CA ARG A 91 -0.98 13.10 -4.90
C ARG A 91 0.20 13.27 -5.86
N VAL A 92 1.40 13.52 -5.31
CA VAL A 92 2.62 13.62 -6.12
C VAL A 92 3.00 12.26 -6.68
N ALA A 93 2.92 11.19 -5.88
CA ALA A 93 3.20 9.83 -6.36
C ALA A 93 2.18 9.36 -7.42
N LEU A 94 0.89 9.67 -7.24
CA LEU A 94 -0.14 9.42 -8.24
C LEU A 94 0.15 10.18 -9.54
N PHE A 95 0.50 11.47 -9.44
CA PHE A 95 0.86 12.28 -10.60
C PHE A 95 2.05 11.68 -11.37
N ILE A 96 3.14 11.34 -10.68
CA ILE A 96 4.30 10.69 -11.30
C ILE A 96 3.89 9.36 -11.95
N SER A 97 3.06 8.56 -11.30
CA SER A 97 2.55 7.31 -11.87
C SER A 97 1.83 7.53 -13.19
N THR A 98 0.89 8.49 -13.25
CA THR A 98 0.15 8.82 -14.48
C THR A 98 1.02 9.37 -15.62
N LEU A 99 2.21 9.89 -15.31
CA LEU A 99 3.17 10.37 -16.32
C LEU A 99 4.12 9.28 -16.82
N VAL A 100 4.55 8.38 -15.93
CA VAL A 100 5.63 7.43 -16.18
C VAL A 100 5.13 6.10 -16.74
N TYR A 101 3.92 5.68 -16.40
CA TYR A 101 3.33 4.42 -16.87
C TYR A 101 2.30 4.74 -17.95
N PRO A 102 2.70 4.79 -19.24
CA PRO A 102 1.76 4.99 -20.33
C PRO A 102 0.80 3.80 -20.42
N GLU A 103 -0.40 4.06 -20.92
CA GLU A 103 -1.33 2.98 -21.27
C GLU A 103 -0.67 2.02 -22.25
N VAL A 104 -0.88 0.73 -22.06
CA VAL A 104 -0.71 -0.25 -23.16
C VAL A 104 -1.89 -0.03 -24.12
N GLY A 105 -1.89 1.11 -24.80
CA GLY A 105 -2.85 1.45 -25.83
C GLY A 105 -2.44 0.74 -27.12
N ASN A 106 -3.34 -0.07 -27.66
CA ASN A 106 -3.20 -0.68 -28.98
C ASN A 106 -2.70 0.36 -29.99
N ALA A 107 -1.66 -0.02 -30.75
CA ALA A 107 -0.89 0.84 -31.64
C ALA A 107 -1.66 1.34 -32.89
N SER A 108 -2.96 1.63 -32.79
CA SER A 108 -3.81 1.96 -33.94
C SER A 108 -4.28 3.41 -34.03
N ASP A 109 -4.19 4.24 -32.98
CA ASP A 109 -4.73 5.59 -33.07
C ASP A 109 -3.65 6.66 -32.99
N SER A 110 -3.51 7.40 -34.10
CA SER A 110 -2.78 8.66 -34.23
C SER A 110 -3.48 9.74 -33.37
N LEU A 111 -3.41 9.61 -32.05
CA LEU A 111 -3.86 10.64 -31.12
C LEU A 111 -2.89 11.80 -31.13
N SER A 112 -3.40 13.03 -31.02
CA SER A 112 -2.53 14.17 -30.84
C SER A 112 -1.89 14.12 -29.44
N LYS A 113 -0.71 14.73 -29.28
CA LYS A 113 -0.07 14.86 -27.95
C LYS A 113 -0.97 15.52 -26.92
N GLN A 114 -1.89 16.38 -27.36
CA GLN A 114 -2.85 17.06 -26.48
C GLN A 114 -3.87 16.06 -25.93
N ASP A 115 -4.41 15.19 -26.79
CA ASP A 115 -5.37 14.16 -26.39
C ASP A 115 -4.75 13.19 -25.38
N GLU A 116 -3.47 12.83 -25.54
CA GLU A 116 -2.75 12.00 -24.56
C GLU A 116 -2.63 12.69 -23.19
N LEU A 117 -2.33 13.99 -23.17
CA LEU A 117 -2.21 14.75 -21.92
C LEU A 117 -3.56 14.90 -21.21
N ASP A 118 -4.62 15.15 -21.98
CA ASP A 118 -5.98 15.26 -21.44
C ASP A 118 -6.44 13.93 -20.84
N LYS A 119 -6.18 12.79 -21.51
CA LYS A 119 -6.43 11.45 -20.94
C LYS A 119 -5.68 11.22 -19.63
N ARG A 120 -4.40 11.57 -19.56
CA ARG A 120 -3.59 11.42 -18.33
C ARG A 120 -4.15 12.28 -17.19
N LYS A 121 -4.59 13.50 -17.51
CA LYS A 121 -5.22 14.40 -16.54
C LYS A 121 -6.56 13.86 -16.03
N GLU A 122 -7.41 13.36 -16.93
CA GLU A 122 -8.69 12.76 -16.57
C GLU A 122 -8.51 11.54 -15.66
N ARG A 123 -7.54 10.66 -15.98
CA ARG A 123 -7.16 9.54 -15.13
C ARG A 123 -6.72 9.99 -13.73
N TYR A 124 -5.82 10.97 -13.65
CA TYR A 124 -5.39 11.53 -12.36
C TYR A 124 -6.60 11.96 -11.52
N ILE A 125 -7.51 12.73 -12.12
CA ILE A 125 -8.70 13.25 -11.45
C ILE A 125 -9.64 12.11 -11.02
N SER A 126 -9.85 11.13 -11.89
CA SER A 126 -10.72 9.98 -11.63
C SER A 126 -10.22 9.14 -10.45
N VAL A 127 -8.91 8.85 -10.42
CA VAL A 127 -8.27 8.05 -9.36
C VAL A 127 -8.22 8.83 -8.06
N GLU A 128 -7.89 10.13 -8.12
CA GLU A 128 -7.92 11.02 -6.95
C GLU A 128 -9.32 11.03 -6.31
N ARG A 129 -10.38 11.19 -7.13
CA ARG A 129 -11.77 11.13 -6.66
C ARG A 129 -12.12 9.79 -6.06
N SER A 130 -11.76 8.69 -6.72
CA SER A 130 -12.02 7.34 -6.20
C SER A 130 -11.40 7.11 -4.82
N ILE A 131 -10.18 7.61 -4.59
CA ILE A 131 -9.51 7.53 -3.27
C ILE A 131 -10.24 8.37 -2.22
N ILE A 132 -10.74 9.55 -2.59
CA ILE A 132 -11.51 10.42 -1.70
C ILE A 132 -12.88 9.80 -1.38
N ASP A 133 -13.57 9.24 -2.37
CA ASP A 133 -14.87 8.57 -2.21
C ASP A 133 -14.76 7.30 -1.35
N LEU A 134 -13.59 6.65 -1.38
CA LEU A 134 -13.22 5.60 -0.45
C LEU A 134 -12.85 6.12 0.95
N ASP A 135 -12.98 7.40 1.28
CA ASP A 135 -12.64 7.96 2.60
C ASP A 135 -11.22 7.58 3.06
N LEU A 136 -10.25 7.68 2.16
CA LEU A 136 -8.85 7.33 2.42
C LEU A 136 -7.91 8.55 2.52
N ASP A 137 -8.36 9.76 2.17
CA ASP A 137 -7.51 10.94 2.29
C ASP A 137 -7.22 11.23 3.78
N GLY A 138 -5.93 11.21 4.15
CA GLY A 138 -5.51 11.30 5.54
C GLY A 138 -5.45 9.98 6.31
N VAL A 139 -5.67 8.82 5.67
CA VAL A 139 -5.63 7.49 6.32
C VAL A 139 -4.28 7.18 7.00
N TRP A 140 -3.19 7.85 6.61
CA TRP A 140 -1.90 7.76 7.32
C TRP A 140 -1.94 8.32 8.76
N LYS A 141 -2.95 9.11 9.11
CA LYS A 141 -3.20 9.58 10.48
C LYS A 141 -3.97 8.57 11.33
N MET A 142 -4.59 7.56 10.69
CA MET A 142 -5.30 6.49 11.37
C MET A 142 -4.34 5.70 12.26
N LYS A 143 -4.69 5.61 13.55
CA LYS A 143 -3.97 4.81 14.53
C LYS A 143 -4.55 3.39 14.56
N PRO A 144 -3.71 2.36 14.78
CA PRO A 144 -4.22 1.03 15.06
C PRO A 144 -5.15 1.03 16.28
N LEU A 145 -6.26 0.28 16.23
CA LEU A 145 -7.23 0.19 17.33
C LEU A 145 -6.60 -0.44 18.58
N LEU A 146 -5.70 -1.41 18.38
CA LEU A 146 -4.97 -2.10 19.44
C LEU A 146 -3.48 -1.74 19.36
N ASP A 147 -2.90 -1.40 20.52
CA ASP A 147 -1.45 -1.23 20.63
C ASP A 147 -0.74 -2.59 20.82
N GLY A 148 0.60 -2.57 20.86
CA GLY A 148 1.38 -3.81 21.03
C GLY A 148 1.06 -4.54 22.34
N LYS A 149 0.68 -3.83 23.41
CA LYS A 149 0.36 -4.43 24.70
C LYS A 149 -0.99 -5.13 24.69
N ALA A 150 -1.99 -4.49 24.08
CA ALA A 150 -3.30 -5.07 23.86
C ALA A 150 -3.21 -6.32 22.98
N ILE A 151 -2.43 -6.26 21.88
CA ILE A 151 -2.19 -7.43 21.02
C ILE A 151 -1.53 -8.58 21.81
N MET A 152 -0.51 -8.30 22.63
CA MET A 152 0.11 -9.34 23.48
C MET A 152 -0.90 -9.99 24.42
N GLY A 153 -1.81 -9.19 25.01
CA GLY A 153 -2.87 -9.69 25.89
C GLY A 153 -3.86 -10.59 25.16
N VAL A 154 -4.34 -10.18 23.98
CA VAL A 154 -5.27 -10.97 23.16
C VAL A 154 -4.64 -12.29 22.71
N MET A 155 -3.39 -12.23 22.24
CA MET A 155 -2.65 -13.39 21.74
C MET A 155 -2.03 -14.25 22.85
N GLN A 156 -2.16 -13.83 24.12
CA GLN A 156 -1.57 -14.48 25.30
C GLN A 156 -0.06 -14.76 25.17
N VAL A 157 0.68 -13.89 24.46
CA VAL A 157 2.14 -14.03 24.29
C VAL A 157 2.89 -13.23 25.35
N LYS A 158 3.96 -13.82 25.89
CA LYS A 158 4.69 -13.27 27.05
C LYS A 158 5.69 -12.17 26.69
N SER A 159 6.12 -12.08 25.43
CA SER A 159 7.07 -11.08 24.98
C SER A 159 6.68 -10.50 23.62
N GLY A 160 6.96 -9.21 23.46
CA GLY A 160 6.89 -8.54 22.17
C GLY A 160 7.93 -9.12 21.20
N GLY A 161 7.74 -8.88 19.90
CA GLY A 161 8.67 -9.37 18.89
C GLY A 161 8.12 -9.27 17.46
N PRO A 162 8.79 -9.90 16.48
CA PRO A 162 8.40 -9.87 15.08
C PRO A 162 6.94 -10.31 14.84
N LEU A 163 6.43 -11.23 15.66
CA LEU A 163 5.04 -11.69 15.60
C LEU A 163 4.04 -10.56 15.88
N ILE A 164 4.31 -9.73 16.90
CA ILE A 164 3.46 -8.57 17.21
C ILE A 164 3.48 -7.56 16.05
N GLY A 165 4.65 -7.34 15.44
CA GLY A 165 4.75 -6.50 14.24
C GLY A 165 3.89 -7.02 13.08
N LYS A 166 3.87 -8.33 12.84
CA LYS A 166 2.99 -8.95 11.84
C LYS A 166 1.52 -8.74 12.18
N TRP A 167 1.12 -8.93 13.44
CA TRP A 167 -0.26 -8.67 13.87
C TRP A 167 -0.65 -7.20 13.77
N GLN A 168 0.26 -6.26 14.04
CA GLN A 168 0.02 -4.84 13.81
C GLN A 168 -0.20 -4.54 12.31
N GLN A 169 0.55 -5.18 11.41
CA GLN A 169 0.32 -5.04 9.97
C GLN A 169 -1.03 -5.60 9.54
N ARG A 170 -1.44 -6.76 10.09
CA ARG A 170 -2.77 -7.32 9.84
C ARG A 170 -3.89 -6.45 10.38
N LEU A 171 -3.72 -5.93 11.59
CA LEU A 171 -4.66 -5.00 12.21
C LEU A 171 -4.92 -3.79 11.32
N VAL A 172 -3.86 -3.25 10.71
CA VAL A 172 -3.99 -2.15 9.75
C VAL A 172 -4.82 -2.56 8.53
N LYS A 173 -4.53 -3.73 7.93
CA LYS A 173 -5.32 -4.25 6.80
C LYS A 173 -6.78 -4.48 7.19
N TRP A 174 -7.02 -5.07 8.36
CA TRP A 174 -8.35 -5.32 8.91
C TRP A 174 -9.12 -4.01 9.12
N GLN A 175 -8.52 -2.98 9.70
CA GLN A 175 -9.15 -1.66 9.86
C GLN A 175 -9.44 -0.96 8.53
N LEU A 176 -8.59 -1.16 7.52
CA LEU A 176 -8.85 -0.66 6.18
C LEU A 176 -10.05 -1.38 5.54
N ALA A 177 -10.22 -2.67 5.80
CA ALA A 177 -11.38 -3.45 5.38
C ALA A 177 -12.64 -3.15 6.21
N HIS A 178 -12.49 -2.76 7.48
CA HIS A 178 -13.59 -2.51 8.41
C HIS A 178 -13.50 -1.08 8.94
N PRO A 179 -13.86 -0.06 8.13
CA PRO A 179 -13.69 1.34 8.51
C PRO A 179 -14.51 1.75 9.74
N GLN A 180 -15.63 1.06 10.00
CA GLN A 180 -16.47 1.25 11.18
C GLN A 180 -16.23 0.17 12.25
N GLY A 181 -15.20 -0.66 12.08
CA GLY A 181 -14.88 -1.74 12.99
C GLY A 181 -14.50 -1.21 14.36
N THR A 182 -15.06 -1.84 15.39
CA THR A 182 -14.83 -1.50 16.79
C THR A 182 -13.61 -2.22 17.36
N MET A 183 -13.16 -1.79 18.53
CA MET A 183 -12.08 -2.46 19.25
C MET A 183 -12.49 -3.90 19.62
N GLU A 184 -13.75 -4.10 20.00
CA GLU A 184 -14.34 -5.38 20.39
C GLU A 184 -14.37 -6.36 19.21
N GLU A 185 -14.89 -5.94 18.06
CA GLU A 185 -14.90 -6.75 16.83
C GLU A 185 -13.49 -7.13 16.39
N CYS A 186 -12.55 -6.19 16.51
CA CYS A 186 -11.16 -6.45 16.19
C CYS A 186 -10.54 -7.50 17.13
N MET A 187 -10.78 -7.40 18.44
CA MET A 187 -10.28 -8.39 19.41
C MET A 187 -10.87 -9.77 19.16
N GLU A 188 -12.15 -9.83 18.79
CA GLU A 188 -12.83 -11.08 18.48
C GLU A 188 -12.26 -11.72 17.21
N TRP A 189 -12.09 -10.94 16.14
CA TRP A 189 -11.43 -11.40 14.91
C TRP A 189 -10.03 -11.98 15.19
N MET A 190 -9.19 -11.30 15.98
CA MET A 190 -7.85 -11.81 16.30
C MET A 190 -7.87 -13.17 17.01
N LYS A 191 -8.79 -13.35 17.97
CA LYS A 191 -8.94 -14.62 18.69
C LYS A 191 -9.41 -15.74 17.77
N GLN A 192 -10.38 -15.45 16.90
CA GLN A 192 -10.92 -16.43 15.95
C GLN A 192 -9.86 -16.88 14.95
N SER A 193 -9.12 -15.93 14.37
CA SER A 193 -8.03 -16.25 13.42
C SER A 193 -6.92 -17.11 14.06
N GLU A 194 -6.56 -16.85 15.33
CA GLU A 194 -5.57 -17.67 16.02
C GLU A 194 -6.07 -19.11 16.25
N GLN A 195 -7.33 -19.26 16.68
CA GLN A 195 -7.94 -20.58 16.90
C GLN A 195 -8.04 -21.37 15.60
N GLN A 196 -8.38 -20.73 14.49
CA GLN A 196 -8.50 -21.36 13.19
C GLN A 196 -7.15 -21.89 12.68
N SER A 197 -6.07 -21.10 12.78
CA SER A 197 -4.71 -21.56 12.44
C SER A 197 -4.26 -22.73 13.31
N LYS A 198 -4.57 -22.73 14.61
CA LYS A 198 -4.26 -23.87 15.50
C LYS A 198 -4.96 -25.15 15.06
N ARG A 199 -6.22 -25.07 14.63
CA ARG A 199 -6.99 -26.23 14.13
C ARG A 199 -6.41 -26.77 12.81
N GLN A 200 -6.11 -25.90 11.85
CA GLN A 200 -5.54 -26.30 10.55
C GLN A 200 -4.18 -27.01 10.69
N LYS A 201 -3.33 -26.60 11.65
CA LYS A 201 -2.04 -27.27 11.90
C LYS A 201 -2.18 -28.68 12.46
N ILE A 202 -3.24 -28.96 13.23
CA ILE A 202 -3.52 -30.28 13.77
C ILE A 202 -4.02 -31.21 12.66
N GLU A 203 -4.89 -30.71 11.78
CA GLU A 203 -5.46 -31.47 10.66
C GLU A 203 -4.41 -31.81 9.58
N CYS A 204 -3.45 -30.93 9.29
CA CYS A 204 -2.36 -31.25 8.35
C CYS A 204 -1.25 -32.15 8.93
N SER A 205 -1.25 -32.40 10.25
CA SER A 205 -0.26 -33.26 10.92
C SER A 205 -0.74 -34.70 11.12
N THR A 206 -1.94 -35.03 10.64
CA THR A 206 -2.59 -36.35 10.74
C THR A 206 -2.69 -36.97 9.35
#